data_AF-A0A1H6MFI5-F1
#
_entry.id   AF-A0A1H6MFI5-F1
#
_cell.length_a   1.000
_cell.length_b   1.000
_cell.length_c   1.000
_cell.angle_alpha   90.00
_cell.angle_beta   90.00
_cell.angle_gamma   90.00
#
_symmetry.space_group_name_H-M   'P 1'
#
loop_
_entity.id
_entity.type
_entity.pdbx_description
1 polymer ?
#
loop_
_entity_poly.entity_id
_entity_poly.type
_entity_poly.pdbx_seq_one_letter_code
_entity_poly.pdbx_strand_id
1 'polypeptide(L)'
;MTTGDHETLRELESRRCAALMDADEATLAAMLTEDLVHIHLNGHVDDKPGYLAGFRDKYVFRNIERGALTIRVFGDAAVMTGPLIQTIVVRDGGQVIDVRAITTQVWSRSSDGWRLNTCHNAPVAA
;
A
#
# COMPACT_ATOMS: atom_id res chain seq x y z
N MET A 1 -14.48 20.03 5.02
CA MET A 1 -14.05 18.63 5.18
C MET A 1 -15.18 17.77 4.67
N THR A 2 -15.04 17.13 3.52
CA THR A 2 -16.11 16.33 2.91
C THR A 2 -15.92 14.88 3.32
N THR A 3 -16.90 14.32 4.03
CA THR A 3 -16.96 12.90 4.44
C THR A 3 -16.68 11.94 3.27
N GLY A 4 -16.99 12.34 2.03
CA GLY A 4 -16.72 11.56 0.82
C GLY A 4 -15.23 11.29 0.56
N ASP A 5 -14.31 12.17 0.95
CA ASP A 5 -12.88 11.96 0.72
C ASP A 5 -12.36 10.79 1.57
N HIS A 6 -12.79 10.71 2.82
CA HIS A 6 -12.44 9.63 3.74
C HIS A 6 -12.98 8.29 3.25
N GLU A 7 -14.19 8.26 2.71
CA GLU A 7 -14.79 7.06 2.13
C GLU A 7 -14.04 6.62 0.88
N THR A 8 -13.83 7.52 -0.08
CA THR A 8 -13.05 7.24 -1.30
C THR A 8 -11.65 6.70 -0.99
N LEU A 9 -10.95 7.28 -0.01
CA LEU A 9 -9.62 6.80 0.39
C LEU A 9 -9.66 5.39 1.00
N ARG A 10 -10.71 5.05 1.78
CA ARG A 10 -10.89 3.69 2.31
C ARG A 10 -11.17 2.69 1.20
N GLU A 11 -12.00 3.07 0.23
CA GLU A 11 -12.30 2.23 -0.94
C GLU A 11 -11.05 1.99 -1.79
N LEU A 12 -10.23 3.01 -2.00
CA LEU A 12 -8.97 2.88 -2.71
C LEU A 12 -7.99 1.98 -1.96
N GLU A 13 -7.91 2.07 -0.63
CA GLU A 13 -7.06 1.15 0.11
C GLU A 13 -7.55 -0.30 0.03
N SER A 14 -8.87 -0.52 0.12
CA SER A 14 -9.47 -1.84 -0.10
C SER A 14 -9.18 -2.37 -1.50
N ARG A 15 -9.30 -1.52 -2.53
CA ARG A 15 -8.99 -1.87 -3.92
C ARG A 15 -7.50 -2.18 -4.13
N ARG A 16 -6.59 -1.46 -3.47
CA ARG A 16 -5.15 -1.75 -3.49
C ARG A 16 -4.86 -3.13 -2.89
N CYS A 17 -5.50 -3.45 -1.75
CA CYS A 17 -5.37 -4.77 -1.13
C CYS A 17 -5.90 -5.87 -2.04
N ALA A 18 -7.06 -5.67 -2.67
CA ALA A 18 -7.63 -6.61 -3.64
C ALA A 18 -6.69 -6.82 -4.85
N ALA A 19 -6.17 -5.74 -5.45
CA ALA A 19 -5.24 -5.85 -6.57
C ALA A 19 -3.96 -6.65 -6.21
N LEU A 20 -3.45 -6.49 -4.99
CA LEU A 20 -2.32 -7.28 -4.51
C LEU A 20 -2.68 -8.77 -4.35
N MET A 21 -3.87 -9.07 -3.80
CA MET A 21 -4.36 -10.43 -3.59
C MET A 21 -4.69 -11.15 -4.90
N ASP A 22 -5.23 -10.43 -5.88
CA ASP A 22 -5.66 -10.97 -7.18
C ASP A 22 -4.53 -11.00 -8.22
N ALA A 23 -3.31 -10.59 -7.83
CA ALA A 23 -2.17 -10.41 -8.74
C ALA A 23 -2.47 -9.46 -9.92
N ASP A 24 -3.34 -8.46 -9.73
CA ASP A 24 -3.72 -7.47 -10.74
C ASP A 24 -2.74 -6.29 -10.76
N GLU A 25 -1.68 -6.45 -11.53
CA GLU A 25 -0.66 -5.43 -11.72
C GLU A 25 -1.20 -4.17 -12.38
N ALA A 26 -2.11 -4.29 -13.34
CA ALA A 26 -2.60 -3.16 -14.11
C ALA A 26 -3.38 -2.19 -13.20
N THR A 27 -4.26 -2.74 -12.36
CA THR A 27 -4.96 -1.94 -11.34
C THR A 27 -3.97 -1.36 -10.35
N LEU A 28 -3.03 -2.17 -9.84
CA LEU A 28 -2.05 -1.68 -8.87
C LEU A 28 -1.23 -0.51 -9.44
N ALA A 29 -0.68 -0.65 -10.65
CA ALA A 29 0.14 0.36 -11.29
C ALA A 29 -0.61 1.67 -11.56
N ALA A 30 -1.90 1.60 -11.91
CA ALA A 30 -2.75 2.78 -12.12
C ALA A 30 -3.03 3.58 -10.84
N MET A 31 -2.91 2.93 -9.68
CA MET A 31 -3.13 3.55 -8.37
C MET A 31 -1.88 4.21 -7.79
N LEU A 32 -0.71 4.01 -8.40
CA LEU A 32 0.58 4.53 -7.93
C LEU A 32 0.99 5.77 -8.72
N THR A 33 1.47 6.81 -8.04
CA THR A 33 2.11 7.94 -8.72
C THR A 33 3.47 7.54 -9.27
N GLU A 34 3.97 8.29 -10.26
CA GLU A 34 5.27 7.99 -10.88
C GLU A 34 6.44 8.18 -9.91
N ASP A 35 6.30 9.13 -8.99
CA ASP A 35 7.26 9.45 -7.93
C ASP A 35 7.02 8.64 -6.65
N LEU A 36 6.51 7.41 -6.76
CA LEU A 36 6.26 6.53 -5.60
C LEU A 36 7.53 6.34 -4.76
N VAL A 37 7.37 6.43 -3.44
CA VAL A 37 8.37 5.97 -2.47
C VAL A 37 7.76 4.86 -1.61
N HIS A 38 8.24 3.63 -1.77
CA HIS A 38 7.82 2.48 -0.97
C HIS A 38 8.94 2.03 -0.02
N ILE A 39 8.75 2.21 1.28
CA ILE A 39 9.69 1.83 2.33
C ILE A 39 9.22 0.53 3.00
N HIS A 40 10.01 -0.51 2.82
CA HIS A 40 9.78 -1.84 3.38
C HIS A 40 10.18 -1.89 4.87
N LEU A 41 9.77 -2.95 5.56
CA LEU A 41 10.08 -3.14 7.00
C LEU A 41 11.57 -3.18 7.33
N ASN A 42 12.39 -3.60 6.36
CA ASN A 42 13.85 -3.64 6.50
C ASN A 42 14.53 -2.31 6.11
N GLY A 43 13.76 -1.26 5.83
CA GLY A 43 14.26 0.04 5.40
C GLY A 43 14.70 0.10 3.93
N HIS A 44 14.56 -0.99 3.16
CA HIS A 44 14.74 -0.94 1.71
C HIS A 44 13.70 0.01 1.10
N VAL A 45 14.13 0.78 0.11
CA VAL A 45 13.30 1.76 -0.57
C VAL A 45 13.19 1.38 -2.03
N ASP A 46 11.96 1.17 -2.49
CA ASP A 46 11.63 0.98 -3.90
C ASP A 46 10.98 2.24 -4.46
N ASP A 47 11.31 2.56 -5.71
CA ASP A 47 10.50 3.41 -6.58
C ASP A 47 9.36 2.59 -7.22
N LYS A 48 8.52 3.21 -8.05
CA LYS A 48 7.40 2.51 -8.71
C LYS A 48 7.85 1.31 -9.56
N PRO A 49 8.85 1.43 -10.46
CA PRO A 49 9.36 0.28 -11.21
C PRO A 49 9.87 -0.85 -10.32
N GLY A 50 10.66 -0.55 -9.27
CA GLY A 50 11.20 -1.52 -8.33
C GLY A 50 10.09 -2.26 -7.56
N TYR A 51 9.12 -1.50 -7.05
CA TYR A 51 7.97 -2.05 -6.33
C TYR A 51 7.15 -3.01 -7.22
N LEU A 52 6.85 -2.61 -8.46
CA LEU A 52 6.10 -3.44 -9.42
C LEU A 52 6.91 -4.66 -9.88
N ALA A 53 8.24 -4.56 -10.01
CA ALA A 53 9.07 -5.73 -10.29
C ALA A 53 9.05 -6.74 -9.12
N GLY A 54 9.12 -6.26 -7.87
CA GLY A 54 8.96 -7.13 -6.70
C GLY A 54 7.59 -7.82 -6.66
N PHE A 55 6.53 -7.08 -6.98
CA PHE A 55 5.17 -7.62 -7.09
C PHE A 55 5.05 -8.70 -8.17
N ARG A 56 5.54 -8.46 -9.39
CA ARG A 56 5.52 -9.44 -10.49
C ARG A 56 6.32 -10.69 -10.15
N ASP A 57 7.57 -10.49 -9.79
CA ASP A 57 8.60 -11.53 -9.93
C ASP A 57 8.98 -12.19 -8.60
N LYS A 58 8.67 -11.57 -7.46
CA LYS A 58 9.20 -12.02 -6.15
C LYS A 58 8.14 -12.45 -5.15
N TYR A 59 7.04 -11.70 -5.05
CA TYR A 59 6.10 -11.85 -3.93
C TYR A 59 4.71 -12.29 -4.38
N VAL A 60 4.12 -13.23 -3.65
CA VAL A 60 2.72 -13.64 -3.79
C VAL A 60 2.00 -13.35 -2.48
N PHE A 61 0.95 -12.53 -2.53
CA PHE A 61 0.17 -12.20 -1.35
C PHE A 61 -0.89 -13.28 -1.09
N ARG A 62 -0.94 -13.79 0.13
CA ARG A 62 -1.89 -14.83 0.58
C ARG A 62 -2.88 -14.33 1.61
N ASN A 63 -2.55 -13.26 2.30
CA ASN A 63 -3.46 -12.52 3.15
C ASN A 63 -3.04 -11.06 3.19
N ILE A 64 -4.03 -10.15 3.23
CA ILE A 64 -3.83 -8.73 3.51
C ILE A 64 -5.04 -8.24 4.31
N GLU A 65 -4.79 -7.72 5.49
CA GLU A 65 -5.81 -7.12 6.35
C GLU A 65 -5.34 -5.75 6.84
N ARG A 66 -6.23 -4.75 6.72
CA ARG A 66 -6.05 -3.43 7.33
C ARG A 66 -6.90 -3.32 8.58
N GLY A 67 -6.28 -2.85 9.66
CA GLY A 67 -6.98 -2.54 10.91
C GLY A 67 -7.69 -1.17 10.85
N ALA A 68 -7.97 -0.59 12.01
CA ALA A 68 -8.56 0.73 12.11
C ALA A 68 -7.66 1.80 11.43
N LEU A 69 -8.22 2.50 10.43
CA LEU A 69 -7.51 3.53 9.67
C LEU A 69 -7.85 4.93 10.19
N THR A 70 -6.80 5.68 10.52
CA THR A 70 -6.86 7.12 10.76
C THR A 70 -6.47 7.86 9.48
N ILE A 71 -7.37 8.69 8.96
CA ILE A 71 -7.20 9.43 7.71
C ILE A 71 -7.28 10.92 7.99
N ARG A 72 -6.25 11.66 7.58
CA ARG A 72 -6.17 13.13 7.68
C ARG A 72 -5.97 13.71 6.30
N VAL A 73 -6.85 14.64 5.89
CA VAL A 73 -6.83 15.27 4.56
C VAL A 73 -6.34 16.70 4.66
N PHE A 74 -5.44 17.09 3.77
CA PHE A 74 -4.75 18.37 3.68
C PHE A 74 -4.79 18.88 2.23
N GLY A 75 -5.89 19.53 1.84
CA GLY A 75 -6.09 19.93 0.44
C GLY A 75 -6.06 18.71 -0.48
N ASP A 76 -5.09 18.69 -1.40
CA ASP A 76 -4.90 17.61 -2.37
C ASP A 76 -3.97 16.48 -1.88
N ALA A 77 -3.65 16.45 -0.58
CA ALA A 77 -2.90 15.36 0.04
C ALA A 77 -3.71 14.70 1.16
N ALA A 78 -3.50 13.42 1.39
CA ALA A 78 -4.08 12.72 2.53
C ALA A 78 -3.07 11.74 3.13
N VAL A 79 -3.02 11.71 4.47
CA VAL A 79 -2.21 10.77 5.23
C VAL A 79 -3.12 9.74 5.87
N MET A 80 -2.95 8.48 5.48
CA MET A 80 -3.63 7.33 6.05
C MET A 80 -2.64 6.53 6.90
N THR A 81 -3.00 6.26 8.15
CA THR A 81 -2.19 5.46 9.07
C THR A 81 -3.03 4.38 9.71
N GLY A 82 -2.46 3.20 9.92
CA GLY A 82 -3.11 2.14 10.66
C GLY A 82 -2.41 0.78 10.55
N PRO A 83 -2.91 -0.23 11.27
CA PRO A 83 -2.34 -1.57 11.26
C PRO A 83 -2.42 -2.23 9.89
N LEU A 84 -1.44 -3.09 9.61
CA LEU A 84 -1.37 -3.98 8.45
C LEU A 84 -0.93 -5.36 8.93
N ILE A 85 -1.69 -6.38 8.52
CA ILE A 85 -1.31 -7.79 8.63
C ILE A 85 -1.22 -8.35 7.22
N GLN A 86 -0.14 -9.06 6.89
CA GLN A 86 -0.01 -9.76 5.61
C GLN A 86 0.64 -11.11 5.78
N THR A 87 0.32 -12.03 4.88
CA THR A 87 1.09 -13.25 4.66
C THR A 87 1.57 -13.23 3.22
N ILE A 88 2.89 -13.27 3.03
CA ILE A 88 3.55 -13.17 1.74
C ILE A 88 4.34 -14.46 1.51
N VAL A 89 4.25 -15.02 0.31
CA VAL A 89 5.09 -16.14 -0.13
C VAL A 89 6.12 -15.60 -1.10
N VAL A 90 7.40 -15.83 -0.82
CA VAL A 90 8.48 -15.55 -1.75
C VAL A 90 8.46 -16.65 -2.82
N ARG A 91 8.36 -16.26 -4.09
CA ARG A 91 8.30 -17.20 -5.23
C ARG A 91 9.52 -18.10 -5.26
N ASP A 92 10.69 -17.53 -5.01
CA ASP A 92 11.92 -18.29 -4.85
C ASP A 92 11.94 -19.02 -3.50
N GLY A 93 12.13 -20.33 -3.54
CA GLY A 93 12.18 -21.18 -2.35
C GLY A 93 10.85 -21.37 -1.58
N GLY A 94 9.79 -20.61 -1.87
CA GLY A 94 8.47 -20.78 -1.25
C GLY A 94 8.40 -20.30 0.21
N GLN A 95 9.36 -19.48 0.66
CA GLN A 95 9.39 -18.98 2.03
C GLN A 95 8.12 -18.18 2.34
N VAL A 96 7.50 -18.49 3.48
CA VAL A 96 6.35 -17.73 4.01
C VAL A 96 6.87 -16.65 4.97
N ILE A 97 6.40 -15.42 4.78
CA ILE A 97 6.71 -14.25 5.59
C ILE A 97 5.40 -13.70 6.14
N ASP A 98 5.27 -13.72 7.47
CA ASP A 98 4.17 -13.06 8.16
C ASP A 98 4.58 -11.65 8.59
N VAL A 99 3.75 -10.68 8.23
CA VAL A 99 3.96 -9.27 8.46
C VAL A 99 2.94 -8.75 9.45
N ARG A 100 3.43 -8.04 10.47
CA ARG A 100 2.65 -7.17 11.35
C ARG A 100 3.31 -5.81 11.41
N ALA A 101 2.62 -4.79 10.92
CA ALA A 101 3.17 -3.45 10.78
C ALA A 101 2.18 -2.36 11.14
N ILE A 102 2.71 -1.18 11.47
CA ILE A 102 2.00 0.08 11.30
C ILE A 102 2.40 0.65 9.94
N THR A 103 1.41 0.87 9.09
CA THR A 103 1.61 1.39 7.74
C THR A 103 1.15 2.83 7.66
N THR A 104 2.02 3.70 7.13
CA THR A 104 1.69 5.07 6.74
C THR A 104 1.64 5.17 5.22
N GLN A 105 0.56 5.71 4.69
CA GLN A 105 0.36 5.97 3.28
C GLN A 105 0.08 7.45 3.07
N VAL A 106 0.72 8.02 2.05
CA VAL A 106 0.40 9.35 1.54
C VAL A 106 -0.26 9.19 0.20
N TRP A 107 -1.48 9.68 0.10
CA TRP A 107 -2.24 9.76 -1.14
C TRP A 107 -2.22 11.19 -1.63
N SER A 108 -2.07 11.39 -2.93
CA SER A 108 -2.15 12.69 -3.59
C SER A 108 -3.29 12.69 -4.61
N ARG A 109 -4.02 13.80 -4.68
CA ARG A 109 -5.13 14.01 -5.60
C ARG A 109 -4.64 14.82 -6.79
N SER A 110 -4.98 14.36 -7.99
CA SER A 110 -4.91 15.16 -9.22
C SER A 110 -6.32 15.29 -9.83
N SER A 111 -6.40 15.85 -11.05
CA SER A 111 -7.63 15.85 -11.85
C SER A 111 -8.21 14.45 -12.06
N ASP A 112 -7.37 13.41 -12.01
CA ASP A 112 -7.74 12.03 -12.29
C ASP A 112 -8.12 11.25 -11.01
N GLY A 113 -8.14 11.93 -9.86
CA GLY A 113 -8.44 11.35 -8.56
C GLY A 113 -7.20 11.09 -7.69
N TRP A 114 -7.40 10.30 -6.64
CA TRP A 114 -6.37 9.98 -5.66
C TRP A 114 -5.46 8.83 -6.14
N ARG A 115 -4.15 8.98 -5.93
CA ARG A 115 -3.14 7.95 -6.15
C ARG A 115 -2.17 7.89 -4.97
N LEU A 116 -1.61 6.72 -4.72
CA LEU A 116 -0.66 6.47 -3.64
C LEU A 116 0.73 6.97 -4.08
N ASN A 117 1.28 7.89 -3.31
CA ASN A 117 2.59 8.50 -3.55
C ASN A 117 3.66 7.99 -2.59
N THR A 118 3.33 7.72 -1.33
CA THR A 118 4.29 7.17 -0.38
C THR A 118 3.65 6.07 0.44
N CYS A 119 4.37 4.98 0.68
CA CYS A 119 4.00 3.94 1.62
C CYS A 119 5.20 3.59 2.49
N HIS A 120 5.04 3.56 3.81
CA HIS A 120 6.08 3.17 4.74
C HIS A 120 5.51 2.21 5.77
N ASN A 121 6.16 1.05 5.90
CA ASN A 121 5.84 0.04 6.89
C ASN A 121 6.85 0.06 8.03
N ALA A 122 6.37 0.24 9.26
CA ALA A 122 7.18 0.14 10.47
C ALA A 122 6.75 -1.11 11.28
N PRO A 123 7.70 -1.83 11.91
CA PRO A 123 7.35 -2.91 12.84
C PRO A 123 6.45 -2.40 13.97
N VAL A 124 5.57 -3.25 14.47
CA VAL A 124 4.81 -2.95 15.70
C VAL A 124 5.78 -2.98 16.88
N ALA A 125 5.71 -1.97 17.76
CA ALA A 125 6.51 -1.95 18.99
C ALA A 125 6.20 -3.15 19.88
N ALA A 126 7.21 -3.65 20.58
CA ALA A 126 7.09 -4.75 21.54
C ALA A 126 6.30 -4.35 22.80
#